data_AF-A0A1Y0HQJ9-F1
#
_entry.id   AF-A0A1Y0HQJ9-F1
#
_cell.length_a   1.000
_cell.length_b   1.000
_cell.length_c   1.000
_cell.angle_alpha   90.00
_cell.angle_beta   90.00
_cell.angle_gamma   90.00
#
_symmetry.space_group_name_H-M   'P 1'
#
loop_
_entity.id
_entity.type
_entity.pdbx_description
1 polymer ?
#
loop_
_entity_poly.entity_id
_entity_poly.type
_entity_poly.pdbx_seq_one_letter_code
_entity_poly.pdbx_strand_id
1 'polypeptide(L)'
;MTIHHFSSFQTKIPTINSYLLILLGFTFPLSVSIGTAVIGCIMLLWLVEGKFKEKFTIIQHNKITYAFLAFFMIHLIGLLWSEDLKWGLHIVSKEWRMLLPLIFITIVKKEHISYYILAFLFAMSLSEVLSYLIWFGIIPPFQSATTLNPTPFISHISYNPFLAFSIFFVNLLYIFRQK
;
A
#
# COMPACT_ATOMS: atom_id res chain seq x y z
N MET A 1 29.39 22.83 7.37
CA MET A 1 29.02 21.70 8.24
C MET A 1 27.67 21.07 7.88
N THR A 2 26.68 21.85 7.43
CA THR A 2 25.33 21.40 7.04
C THR A 2 25.26 20.54 5.77
N ILE A 3 26.09 20.80 4.75
CA ILE A 3 26.06 20.06 3.47
C ILE A 3 26.50 18.59 3.63
N HIS A 4 27.53 18.33 4.42
CA HIS A 4 27.97 16.95 4.71
C HIS A 4 26.91 16.15 5.47
N HIS A 5 26.19 16.77 6.42
CA HIS A 5 25.14 16.10 7.18
C HIS A 5 23.90 15.79 6.33
N PHE A 6 23.57 16.65 5.36
CA PHE A 6 22.48 16.38 4.42
C PHE A 6 22.80 15.22 3.47
N SER A 7 24.05 15.15 2.98
CA SER A 7 24.50 14.04 2.12
C SER A 7 24.48 12.69 2.84
N SER A 8 24.80 12.67 4.15
CA SER A 8 24.79 11.44 4.95
C SER A 8 23.39 10.99 5.35
N PHE A 9 22.41 11.90 5.35
CA PHE A 9 21.00 11.55 5.50
C PHE A 9 20.44 10.91 4.23
N GLN A 10 20.75 11.47 3.06
CA GLN A 10 20.26 10.94 1.77
C GLN A 10 20.69 9.49 1.51
N THR A 11 21.88 9.09 1.96
CA THR A 11 22.34 7.69 1.83
C THR A 11 21.56 6.70 2.70
N LYS A 12 20.90 7.17 3.78
CA LYS A 12 20.07 6.33 4.67
C LYS A 12 18.63 6.20 4.21
N ILE A 13 18.15 7.09 3.33
CA ILE A 13 16.74 7.11 2.88
C ILE A 13 16.27 5.76 2.32
N PRO A 14 17.02 5.02 1.48
CA PRO A 14 16.57 3.72 0.98
C PRO A 14 16.28 2.69 2.07
N THR A 15 17.03 2.75 3.18
CA THR A 15 16.84 1.88 4.34
C THR A 15 15.60 2.31 5.13
N ILE A 16 15.42 3.62 5.34
CA ILE A 16 14.22 4.18 5.98
C ILE A 16 12.96 3.82 5.18
N ASN A 17 12.99 4.00 3.87
CA ASN A 17 11.90 3.63 2.97
C ASN A 17 11.55 2.14 3.08
N SER A 18 12.53 1.27 3.27
CA SER A 18 12.27 -0.16 3.49
C SER A 18 11.48 -0.42 4.77
N TYR A 19 11.85 0.22 5.89
CA TYR A 19 11.07 0.12 7.13
C TYR A 19 9.67 0.73 7.00
N LEU A 20 9.53 1.85 6.28
CA LEU A 20 8.23 2.45 6.01
C LEU A 20 7.36 1.56 5.14
N LEU A 21 7.92 0.83 4.17
CA LEU A 21 7.17 -0.14 3.36
C LEU A 21 6.74 -1.37 4.17
N ILE A 22 7.56 -1.83 5.11
CA ILE A 22 7.16 -2.87 6.08
C ILE A 22 5.99 -2.38 6.93
N LEU A 23 6.12 -1.17 7.49
CA LEU A 23 5.06 -0.53 8.28
C LEU A 23 3.79 -0.30 7.46
N LEU A 24 3.93 0.07 6.18
CA LEU A 24 2.81 0.21 5.26
C LEU A 24 2.11 -1.13 5.08
N GLY A 25 2.85 -2.21 4.79
CA GLY A 25 2.28 -3.55 4.66
C GLY A 25 1.51 -3.99 5.91
N PHE A 26 2.07 -3.73 7.11
CA PHE A 26 1.41 -4.02 8.39
C PHE A 26 0.15 -3.18 8.64
N THR A 27 0.18 -1.89 8.30
CA THR A 27 -0.94 -0.97 8.57
C THR A 27 -2.05 -1.06 7.54
N PHE A 28 -1.75 -1.56 6.34
CA PHE A 28 -2.67 -1.60 5.20
C PHE A 28 -4.03 -2.28 5.49
N PRO A 29 -4.09 -3.47 6.13
CA PRO A 29 -5.36 -4.10 6.49
C PRO A 29 -5.95 -3.65 7.83
N LEU A 30 -5.23 -2.82 8.61
CA LEU A 30 -5.61 -2.45 9.97
C LEU A 30 -6.09 -0.99 10.11
N SER A 31 -5.56 -0.07 9.30
CA SER A 31 -5.91 1.35 9.42
C SER A 31 -5.61 2.15 8.16
N VAL A 32 -6.67 2.68 7.55
CA VAL A 32 -6.57 3.57 6.39
C VAL A 32 -5.87 4.89 6.74
N SER A 33 -6.13 5.44 7.93
CA SER A 33 -5.55 6.73 8.35
C SER A 33 -4.04 6.63 8.60
N ILE A 34 -3.60 5.59 9.32
CA ILE A 34 -2.17 5.36 9.57
C ILE A 34 -1.46 5.04 8.25
N GLY A 35 -2.03 4.17 7.41
CA GLY A 35 -1.45 3.86 6.09
C GLY A 35 -1.30 5.12 5.22
N THR A 36 -2.29 6.02 5.25
CA THR A 36 -2.20 7.30 4.52
C THR A 36 -1.07 8.19 5.06
N ALA A 37 -0.89 8.26 6.37
CA ALA A 37 0.22 9.01 6.97
C ALA A 37 1.60 8.43 6.58
N VAL A 38 1.73 7.10 6.59
CA VAL A 38 2.96 6.40 6.15
C VAL A 38 3.26 6.68 4.68
N ILE A 39 2.25 6.64 3.80
CA ILE A 39 2.40 7.01 2.38
C ILE A 39 2.88 8.46 2.25
N GLY A 40 2.30 9.39 3.02
CA GLY A 40 2.75 10.78 3.05
C GLY A 40 4.24 10.91 3.41
N CYS A 41 4.69 10.19 4.43
CA CYS A 41 6.12 10.14 4.80
C CYS A 41 7.00 9.58 3.68
N ILE A 42 6.56 8.49 3.02
CA ILE A 42 7.27 7.91 1.87
C ILE A 42 7.40 8.93 0.74
N MET A 43 6.32 9.66 0.41
CA MET A 43 6.34 10.67 -0.65
C MET A 43 7.28 11.83 -0.32
N LEU A 44 7.28 12.30 0.93
CA LEU A 44 8.20 13.35 1.37
C LEU A 44 9.66 12.89 1.26
N LEU A 45 9.97 11.69 1.74
CA LEU A 45 11.32 11.13 1.62
C LEU A 45 11.73 10.91 0.16
N TRP A 46 10.80 10.48 -0.70
CA TRP A 46 11.04 10.32 -2.13
C TRP A 46 11.42 11.64 -2.80
N LEU A 47 10.80 12.76 -2.40
CA LEU A 47 11.14 14.10 -2.87
C LEU A 47 12.52 14.55 -2.33
N VAL A 48 12.81 14.31 -1.04
CA VAL A 48 14.09 14.68 -0.39
C VAL A 48 15.27 13.86 -0.92
N GLU A 49 15.04 12.60 -1.29
CA GLU A 49 16.03 11.71 -1.89
C GLU A 49 16.54 12.23 -3.24
N GLY A 50 15.69 12.95 -3.98
CA GLY A 50 16.03 13.51 -5.29
C GLY A 50 16.29 12.43 -6.33
N LYS A 51 17.38 12.55 -7.10
CA LYS A 51 17.75 11.62 -8.18
C LYS A 51 16.63 11.38 -9.20
N PHE A 52 15.85 12.42 -9.50
CA PHE A 52 14.67 12.32 -10.36
C PHE A 52 14.98 11.77 -11.76
N LYS A 53 16.16 12.06 -12.32
CA LYS A 53 16.60 11.49 -13.61
C LYS A 53 16.65 9.97 -13.57
N GLU A 54 17.29 9.39 -12.55
CA GLU A 54 17.39 7.93 -12.38
C GLU A 54 16.01 7.31 -12.13
N LYS A 55 15.24 7.89 -11.20
CA LYS A 55 13.87 7.44 -10.88
C LYS A 55 12.97 7.45 -12.12
N PHE A 56 13.07 8.49 -12.95
CA PHE A 56 12.31 8.60 -14.19
C PHE A 56 12.72 7.52 -15.20
N THR A 57 14.01 7.27 -15.38
CA THR A 57 14.50 6.17 -16.23
C THR A 57 13.94 4.82 -15.77
N ILE A 58 13.92 4.55 -14.45
CA ILE A 58 13.34 3.33 -13.88
C ILE A 58 11.85 3.23 -14.21
N ILE A 59 11.09 4.32 -14.01
CA ILE A 59 9.66 4.38 -14.28
C ILE A 59 9.37 4.11 -15.76
N GLN A 60 10.08 4.75 -16.68
CA GLN A 60 9.86 4.58 -18.12
C GLN A 60 10.19 3.17 -18.62
N HIS A 61 11.20 2.51 -18.07
CA HIS A 61 11.60 1.17 -18.52
C HIS A 61 10.81 0.04 -17.85
N ASN A 62 9.90 0.34 -16.91
CA ASN A 62 9.09 -0.66 -16.24
C ASN A 62 7.74 -0.87 -16.96
N LYS A 63 7.49 -2.10 -17.42
CA LYS A 63 6.23 -2.48 -18.09
C LYS A 63 4.97 -2.20 -17.25
N ILE A 64 5.07 -2.32 -15.92
CA ILE A 64 3.97 -2.09 -14.98
C ILE A 64 3.52 -0.63 -15.01
N THR A 65 4.43 0.31 -15.23
CA THR A 65 4.13 1.74 -15.35
C THR A 65 3.05 2.00 -16.41
N TYR A 66 3.19 1.38 -17.58
CA TYR A 66 2.26 1.59 -18.69
C TYR A 66 0.87 1.04 -18.38
N ALA A 67 0.76 -0.05 -17.61
CA ALA A 67 -0.54 -0.59 -17.19
C ALA A 67 -1.28 0.38 -16.27
N PHE A 68 -0.61 0.92 -15.24
CA PHE A 68 -1.22 1.90 -14.34
C PHE A 68 -1.52 3.23 -15.04
N LEU A 69 -0.64 3.68 -15.93
CA LEU A 69 -0.88 4.90 -16.70
C LEU A 69 -2.04 4.72 -17.68
N ALA A 70 -2.11 3.61 -18.41
CA ALA A 70 -3.22 3.31 -19.32
C ALA A 70 -4.54 3.23 -18.55
N PHE A 71 -4.55 2.56 -17.40
CA PHE A 71 -5.74 2.49 -16.55
C PHE A 71 -6.17 3.88 -16.07
N PHE A 72 -5.23 4.77 -15.68
CA PHE A 72 -5.55 6.16 -15.31
C PHE A 72 -6.08 6.97 -16.49
N MET A 73 -5.50 6.80 -17.68
CA MET A 73 -5.94 7.47 -18.90
C MET A 73 -7.36 7.08 -19.30
N ILE A 74 -7.77 5.82 -19.07
CA ILE A 74 -9.16 5.40 -19.33
C ILE A 74 -10.15 6.24 -18.49
N HIS A 75 -9.81 6.55 -17.23
CA HIS A 75 -10.67 7.40 -16.38
C HIS A 75 -10.71 8.84 -16.89
N LEU A 76 -9.59 9.38 -17.37
CA LEU A 76 -9.54 10.71 -17.97
C LEU A 76 -10.33 10.80 -19.28
N ILE A 77 -10.23 9.78 -20.13
CA ILE A 77 -11.01 9.68 -21.37
C ILE A 77 -12.50 9.52 -21.04
N GLY A 78 -12.84 8.78 -19.99
CA GLY A 78 -14.21 8.63 -19.51
C GLY A 78 -14.87 9.96 -19.12
N LEU A 79 -14.09 10.97 -18.70
CA LEU A 79 -14.63 12.31 -18.42
C LEU A 79 -15.19 13.00 -19.66
N LEU A 80 -14.70 12.68 -20.86
CA LEU A 80 -15.14 13.31 -22.11
C LEU A 80 -16.61 13.01 -22.44
N TRP A 81 -17.16 11.92 -21.87
CA TRP A 81 -18.55 11.50 -22.04
C TRP A 81 -19.33 11.54 -20.72
N SER A 82 -18.78 12.20 -19.69
CA SER A 82 -19.45 12.36 -18.39
C SER A 82 -20.46 13.51 -18.45
N GLU A 83 -21.71 13.23 -18.06
CA GLU A 83 -22.77 14.24 -17.98
C GLU A 83 -22.48 15.31 -16.91
N ASP A 84 -21.88 14.91 -15.80
CA ASP A 84 -21.42 15.82 -14.74
C ASP A 84 -19.88 15.84 -14.68
N LEU A 85 -19.29 16.83 -15.35
CA LEU A 85 -17.84 17.00 -15.37
C LEU A 85 -17.30 17.38 -13.98
N LYS A 86 -18.06 18.12 -13.17
CA LYS A 86 -17.63 18.57 -11.84
C LYS A 86 -17.52 17.38 -10.90
N TRP A 87 -18.51 16.50 -10.92
CA TRP A 87 -18.48 15.25 -10.15
C TRP A 87 -17.44 14.28 -10.70
N GLY A 88 -17.30 14.15 -12.02
CA GLY A 88 -16.26 13.34 -12.65
C GLY A 88 -14.85 13.76 -12.22
N LEU A 89 -14.54 15.05 -12.26
CA LEU A 89 -13.25 15.59 -11.79
C LEU A 89 -13.04 15.34 -10.28
N HIS A 90 -14.09 15.43 -9.47
CA HIS A 90 -14.03 15.10 -8.05
C HIS A 90 -13.67 13.63 -7.81
N ILE A 91 -14.18 12.71 -8.62
CA ILE A 91 -13.83 11.28 -8.54
C ILE A 91 -12.39 11.06 -8.99
N VAL A 92 -11.99 11.56 -10.16
CA VAL A 92 -10.62 11.41 -10.67
C VAL A 92 -9.58 11.98 -9.69
N SER A 93 -9.89 13.10 -9.04
CA SER A 93 -9.05 13.69 -7.99
C SER A 93 -8.82 12.74 -6.80
N LYS A 94 -9.75 11.82 -6.50
CA LYS A 94 -9.61 10.82 -5.42
C LYS A 94 -8.83 9.57 -5.82
N GLU A 95 -8.73 9.31 -7.13
CA GLU A 95 -8.08 8.13 -7.71
C GLU A 95 -6.57 8.32 -7.97
N TRP A 96 -5.99 9.47 -7.60
CA TRP A 96 -4.55 9.73 -7.76
C TRP A 96 -3.65 8.65 -7.13
N ARG A 97 -4.15 7.98 -6.07
CA ARG A 97 -3.46 6.89 -5.36
C ARG A 97 -3.12 5.72 -6.28
N MET A 98 -3.84 5.57 -7.39
CA MET A 98 -3.58 4.58 -8.42
C MET A 98 -2.22 4.76 -9.12
N LEU A 99 -1.64 5.96 -9.03
CA LEU A 99 -0.30 6.26 -9.55
C LEU A 99 0.81 6.02 -8.52
N LEU A 100 0.50 5.72 -7.25
CA LEU A 100 1.49 5.37 -6.22
C LEU A 100 2.43 4.22 -6.61
N PRO A 101 2.01 3.18 -7.37
CA PRO A 101 2.91 2.13 -7.85
C PRO A 101 4.13 2.67 -8.60
N LEU A 102 4.02 3.81 -9.30
CA LEU A 102 5.15 4.43 -10.00
C LEU A 102 6.22 4.91 -9.01
N ILE A 103 5.80 5.41 -7.85
CA ILE A 103 6.70 5.76 -6.74
C ILE A 103 7.29 4.48 -6.14
N PHE A 104 6.44 3.49 -5.83
CA PHE A 104 6.89 2.24 -5.20
C PHE A 104 7.93 1.48 -6.03
N ILE A 105 7.78 1.43 -7.36
CA ILE A 105 8.75 0.81 -8.28
C ILE A 105 10.18 1.38 -8.09
N THR A 106 10.29 2.65 -7.69
CA THR A 106 11.60 3.32 -7.52
C THR A 106 12.23 3.14 -6.14
N ILE A 107 11.49 2.65 -5.14
CA ILE A 107 11.96 2.55 -3.74
C ILE A 107 11.93 1.11 -3.20
N VAL A 108 11.14 0.22 -3.80
CA VAL A 108 11.05 -1.18 -3.39
C VAL A 108 12.38 -1.88 -3.65
N LYS A 109 12.91 -2.53 -2.61
CA LYS A 109 14.10 -3.37 -2.73
C LYS A 109 13.70 -4.84 -2.81
N LYS A 110 14.22 -5.55 -3.82
CA LYS A 110 13.92 -6.98 -4.05
C LYS A 110 14.23 -7.85 -2.83
N GLU A 111 15.35 -7.58 -2.16
CA GLU A 111 15.79 -8.29 -0.96
C GLU A 111 14.85 -8.15 0.24
N HIS A 112 13.97 -7.13 0.24
CA HIS A 112 13.05 -6.84 1.34
C HIS A 112 11.59 -7.22 1.05
N ILE A 113 11.27 -7.71 -0.16
CA ILE A 113 9.90 -8.05 -0.56
C ILE A 113 9.28 -9.05 0.41
N SER A 114 10.04 -10.05 0.86
CA SER A 114 9.58 -11.03 1.84
C SER A 114 9.11 -10.37 3.15
N TYR A 115 9.83 -9.37 3.65
CA TYR A 115 9.45 -8.64 4.87
C TYR A 115 8.17 -7.83 4.69
N TYR A 116 7.96 -7.21 3.51
CA TYR A 116 6.72 -6.47 3.22
C TYR A 116 5.51 -7.41 3.22
N ILE A 117 5.65 -8.58 2.58
CA ILE A 117 4.60 -9.60 2.52
C ILE A 117 4.35 -10.19 3.91
N LEU A 118 5.40 -10.52 4.67
CA LEU A 118 5.26 -11.08 6.02
C LEU A 118 4.59 -10.09 6.99
N ALA A 119 4.89 -8.79 6.89
CA ALA A 119 4.25 -7.76 7.69
C ALA A 119 2.74 -7.65 7.39
N PHE A 120 2.38 -7.68 6.10
CA PHE A 120 0.98 -7.74 5.66
C PHE A 120 0.27 -9.00 6.17
N LEU A 121 0.89 -10.18 6.01
CA LEU A 121 0.34 -11.45 6.48
C LEU A 121 0.17 -11.47 8.00
N PHE A 122 1.14 -10.94 8.74
CA PHE A 122 1.03 -10.85 10.20
C PHE A 122 -0.13 -9.96 10.64
N ALA A 123 -0.32 -8.81 9.99
CA ALA A 123 -1.44 -7.92 10.25
C ALA A 123 -2.79 -8.58 9.92
N MET A 124 -2.88 -9.31 8.81
CA MET A 124 -4.08 -10.04 8.43
C MET A 124 -4.40 -11.18 9.40
N SER A 125 -3.40 -11.95 9.81
CA SER A 125 -3.56 -12.99 10.84
C SER A 125 -4.03 -12.40 12.17
N LEU A 126 -3.50 -11.25 12.58
CA LEU A 126 -3.95 -10.56 13.78
C LEU A 126 -5.42 -10.12 13.66
N SER A 127 -5.80 -9.56 12.51
CA SER A 127 -7.17 -9.15 12.21
C SER A 127 -8.14 -10.34 12.24
N GLU A 128 -7.75 -11.47 11.65
CA GLU A 128 -8.53 -12.72 11.64
C GLU A 128 -8.70 -13.32 13.04
N VAL A 129 -7.63 -13.38 13.84
CA VAL A 129 -7.70 -13.85 15.23
C VAL A 129 -8.67 -13.00 16.05
N LEU A 130 -8.58 -11.67 15.94
CA LEU A 130 -9.51 -10.76 16.61
C LEU A 130 -10.95 -10.94 16.13
N SER A 131 -11.14 -11.20 14.83
CA SER A 131 -12.44 -11.50 14.25
C SER A 131 -13.09 -12.73 14.91
N TYR A 132 -12.34 -13.84 15.01
CA TYR A 132 -12.84 -15.03 15.68
C TYR A 132 -13.09 -14.81 17.18
N LEU A 133 -12.23 -14.06 17.88
CA LEU A 133 -12.45 -13.76 19.30
C LEU A 133 -13.76 -12.98 19.53
N ILE A 134 -14.09 -12.02 18.65
CA ILE A 134 -15.36 -11.28 18.69
C ILE A 134 -16.52 -12.22 18.37
N TRP A 135 -16.38 -13.06 17.35
CA TRP A 135 -17.42 -13.99 16.91
C TRP A 135 -17.75 -15.04 17.99
N PHE A 136 -16.74 -15.57 18.68
CA PHE A 136 -16.92 -16.49 19.81
C PHE A 136 -17.39 -15.78 21.10
N GLY A 137 -17.50 -14.46 21.10
CA GLY A 137 -17.90 -13.67 22.28
C GLY A 137 -16.86 -13.65 23.40
N ILE A 138 -15.60 -14.00 23.10
CA ILE A 138 -14.49 -13.94 24.08
C ILE A 138 -14.15 -12.49 24.39
N ILE A 139 -14.21 -11.61 23.38
CA ILE A 139 -14.02 -10.16 23.53
C ILE A 139 -15.28 -9.42 23.04
N PRO A 140 -15.63 -8.27 23.66
CA PRO A 140 -16.72 -7.46 23.17
C PRO A 140 -16.39 -6.88 21.78
N PRO A 141 -17.39 -6.70 20.90
CA PRO A 141 -17.20 -6.01 19.63
C PRO A 141 -16.67 -4.58 19.87
N PHE A 142 -15.75 -4.14 19.02
CA PHE A 142 -15.16 -2.80 19.10
C PHE A 142 -14.99 -2.21 17.70
N GLN A 143 -14.82 -0.88 17.64
CA GLN A 143 -14.80 -0.12 16.39
C GLN A 143 -16.03 -0.41 15.52
N SER A 144 -15.84 -0.94 14.31
CA SER A 144 -16.93 -1.23 13.37
C SER A 144 -17.44 -2.66 13.48
N ALA A 145 -16.87 -3.49 14.36
CA ALA A 145 -17.27 -4.88 14.50
C ALA A 145 -18.61 -5.04 15.21
N THR A 146 -19.35 -6.05 14.79
CA THR A 146 -20.54 -6.58 15.46
C THR A 146 -20.41 -8.11 15.53
N THR A 147 -21.26 -8.79 16.30
CA THR A 147 -21.27 -10.26 16.34
C THR A 147 -21.61 -10.90 14.99
N LEU A 148 -22.43 -10.23 14.17
CA LEU A 148 -22.79 -10.65 12.82
C LEU A 148 -21.73 -10.28 11.77
N ASN A 149 -20.96 -9.23 12.01
CA ASN A 149 -19.87 -8.77 11.15
C ASN A 149 -18.63 -8.49 12.00
N PRO A 150 -17.84 -9.52 12.34
CA PRO A 150 -16.74 -9.41 13.31
C PRO A 150 -15.47 -8.80 12.69
N THR A 151 -15.57 -7.82 11.79
CA THR A 151 -14.42 -7.16 11.15
C THR A 151 -14.15 -5.80 11.81
N PRO A 152 -13.23 -5.69 12.79
CA PRO A 152 -13.10 -4.49 13.61
C PRO A 152 -12.48 -3.29 12.88
N PHE A 153 -11.50 -3.55 12.00
CA PHE A 153 -10.63 -2.51 11.44
C PHE A 153 -11.08 -1.95 10.10
N ILE A 154 -11.61 -2.81 9.23
CA ILE A 154 -12.04 -2.48 7.87
C ILE A 154 -13.39 -3.12 7.60
N SER A 155 -14.13 -2.56 6.64
CA SER A 155 -15.43 -3.13 6.25
C SER A 155 -15.24 -4.52 5.66
N HIS A 156 -16.24 -5.39 5.81
CA HIS A 156 -16.24 -6.73 5.23
C HIS A 156 -16.02 -6.72 3.70
N ILE A 157 -16.49 -5.68 3.00
CA ILE A 157 -16.30 -5.49 1.55
C ILE A 157 -14.82 -5.37 1.21
N SER A 158 -14.07 -4.57 1.99
CA SER A 158 -12.63 -4.41 1.80
C SER A 158 -11.84 -5.60 2.37
N TYR A 159 -12.31 -6.18 3.47
CA TYR A 159 -11.68 -7.30 4.17
C TYR A 159 -11.53 -8.53 3.29
N ASN A 160 -12.58 -8.92 2.55
CA ASN A 160 -12.60 -10.14 1.76
C ASN A 160 -11.49 -10.20 0.69
N PRO A 161 -11.27 -9.15 -0.14
CA PRO A 161 -10.11 -9.07 -1.02
C PRO A 161 -8.78 -9.23 -0.30
N PHE A 162 -8.58 -8.56 0.85
CA PHE A 162 -7.34 -8.69 1.62
C PHE A 162 -7.11 -10.13 2.08
N LEU A 163 -8.14 -10.79 2.60
CA LEU A 163 -8.07 -12.18 3.02
C LEU A 163 -7.73 -13.11 1.85
N ALA A 164 -8.36 -12.91 0.69
CA ALA A 164 -8.06 -13.67 -0.52
C ALA A 164 -6.59 -13.51 -0.94
N PHE A 165 -6.05 -12.27 -0.92
CA PHE A 165 -4.63 -12.02 -1.17
C PHE A 165 -3.73 -12.66 -0.11
N SER A 166 -4.10 -12.66 1.17
CA SER A 166 -3.35 -13.33 2.23
C SER A 166 -3.24 -14.83 1.97
N ILE A 167 -4.36 -15.50 1.65
CA ILE A 167 -4.39 -16.92 1.32
C ILE A 167 -3.49 -17.19 0.11
N PHE A 168 -3.60 -16.36 -0.94
CA PHE A 168 -2.74 -16.48 -2.13
C PHE A 168 -1.26 -16.36 -1.78
N PHE A 169 -0.85 -15.35 -1.00
CA PHE A 169 0.55 -15.15 -0.61
C PHE A 169 1.10 -16.26 0.29
N VAL A 170 0.29 -16.79 1.21
CA VAL A 170 0.69 -17.95 2.04
C VAL A 170 0.97 -19.17 1.15
N ASN A 171 0.07 -19.46 0.22
CA ASN A 171 0.25 -20.56 -0.74
C ASN A 171 1.51 -20.35 -1.60
N LEU A 172 1.71 -19.13 -2.09
CA LEU A 172 2.88 -18.76 -2.89
C LEU A 172 4.18 -19.01 -2.12
N LEU A 173 4.27 -18.52 -0.88
CA LEU A 173 5.44 -18.70 -0.02
C LEU A 173 5.68 -20.18 0.31
N TYR A 174 4.62 -20.96 0.54
CA TYR A 174 4.71 -22.38 0.81
C TYR A 174 5.28 -23.16 -0.39
N ILE A 175 4.81 -22.88 -1.60
CA ILE A 175 5.27 -23.52 -2.83
C ILE A 175 6.74 -23.18 -3.13
N PHE A 176 7.11 -21.90 -3.02
CA PHE A 176 8.49 -21.47 -3.32
C PHE A 176 9.50 -21.90 -2.26
N ARG A 177 9.08 -22.17 -1.02
CA ARG A 177 9.98 -22.70 0.02
C ARG A 177 10.30 -24.19 -0.14
N GLN A 178 9.55 -24.92 -0.98
CA GLN A 178 9.78 -26.35 -1.25
C GLN A 178 10.66 -26.63 -2.48
N LYS A 179 11.15 -25.59 -3.17
CA LYS A 179 12.17 -25.71 -4.23
C LYS A 179 13.51 -25.22 -3.71
#